data_AF-A0A352J221-F1
#
_entry.id   AF-A0A352J221-F1
#
_cell.length_a   1.000
_cell.length_b   1.000
_cell.length_c   1.000
_cell.angle_alpha   90.00
_cell.angle_beta   90.00
_cell.angle_gamma   90.00
#
_symmetry.space_group_name_H-M   'P 1'
#
loop_
_entity.id
_entity.type
_entity.pdbx_description
1 polymer ?
#
loop_
_entity_poly.entity_id
_entity_poly.type
_entity_poly.pdbx_seq_one_letter_code
_entity_poly.pdbx_strand_id
1 'polypeptide(L)'
;MGGFVSVEQLREVYGIDNELFSRISPYIQADENFRKLRINELEFKELLRHPYLNYKQVRAIMNLRKKKGNIASIHELVMLDEFTSEDIFRIEPYLAF
;
A
#
# COMPACT_ATOMS: atom_id res chain seq x y z
N MET A 1 7.95 7.80 23.52
CA MET A 1 7.65 9.13 22.98
C MET A 1 8.11 9.10 21.53
N GLY A 2 7.29 8.71 20.56
CA GLY A 2 5.92 9.16 20.33
C GLY A 2 5.98 10.39 19.44
N GLY A 3 6.39 10.20 18.18
CA GLY A 3 6.63 11.26 17.24
C GLY A 3 6.46 10.74 15.83
N PHE A 4 5.23 10.59 15.39
CA PHE A 4 4.91 10.49 13.97
C PHE A 4 5.07 11.90 13.40
N VAL A 5 6.28 12.23 12.94
CA VAL A 5 6.58 13.52 12.34
C VAL A 5 6.50 13.35 10.84
N SER A 6 5.39 13.87 10.30
CA SER A 6 5.16 14.35 8.94
C SER A 6 5.78 13.58 7.76
N VAL A 7 4.93 13.30 6.77
CA VAL A 7 5.27 12.81 5.41
C VAL A 7 6.48 13.54 4.78
N GLU A 8 6.75 14.77 5.20
CA GLU A 8 7.90 15.58 4.77
C GLU A 8 9.27 15.08 5.28
N GLN A 9 9.39 14.49 6.48
CA GLN A 9 10.67 13.95 6.99
C GLN A 9 11.07 12.61 6.35
N LEU A 10 10.11 11.93 5.70
CA LEU A 10 10.35 10.71 4.92
C LEU A 10 10.99 10.97 3.56
N ARG A 11 11.05 12.24 3.12
CA ARG A 11 11.58 12.65 1.82
C ARG A 11 13.11 12.60 1.75
N GLU A 12 13.80 12.75 2.89
CA GLU A 12 15.26 12.77 2.96
C GLU A 12 15.87 11.38 3.18
N VAL A 13 15.15 10.46 3.82
CA VAL A 13 15.75 9.19 4.28
C VAL A 13 15.61 8.09 3.23
N TYR A 14 14.53 8.03 2.46
CA TYR A 14 14.38 6.98 1.45
C TYR A 14 13.43 7.42 0.34
N GLY A 15 14.00 7.78 -0.82
CA GLY A 15 13.49 7.44 -2.15
C GLY A 15 11.98 7.57 -2.41
N ILE A 16 11.25 8.44 -1.72
CA ILE A 16 9.96 8.92 -2.22
C ILE A 16 10.33 9.79 -3.39
N ASP A 17 10.52 9.13 -4.52
CA ASP A 17 10.72 9.77 -5.79
C ASP A 17 9.60 10.79 -5.92
N ASN A 18 9.92 12.03 -6.30
CA ASN A 18 8.90 13.07 -6.46
C ASN A 18 7.76 12.58 -7.40
N GLU A 19 8.07 11.60 -8.25
CA GLU A 19 7.14 10.84 -9.04
C GLU A 19 6.03 10.14 -8.22
N LEU A 20 6.36 9.49 -7.10
CA LEU A 20 5.37 8.85 -6.22
C LEU A 20 4.47 9.90 -5.56
N PHE A 21 5.05 11.03 -5.11
CA PHE A 21 4.27 12.14 -4.54
C PHE A 21 3.30 12.74 -5.57
N SER A 22 3.76 12.94 -6.81
CA SER A 22 2.93 13.42 -7.92
C SER A 22 1.83 12.42 -8.28
N ARG A 23 2.12 11.11 -8.20
CA ARG A 23 1.14 10.04 -8.45
C ARG A 23 0.10 9.93 -7.34
N ILE A 24 0.45 10.12 -6.07
CA ILE A 24 -0.50 10.03 -4.93
C ILE A 24 -1.37 11.28 -4.77
N SER A 25 -0.84 12.46 -5.09
CA SER A 25 -1.55 13.75 -4.95
C SER A 25 -2.99 13.75 -5.48
N PRO A 26 -3.28 13.26 -6.71
CA PRO A 26 -4.65 13.19 -7.21
C PRO A 26 -5.54 12.18 -6.48
N TYR A 27 -4.99 11.10 -5.90
CA TYR A 27 -5.76 10.13 -5.11
C TYR A 27 -6.04 10.63 -3.70
N ILE A 28 -5.19 11.48 -3.14
CA ILE A 28 -5.40 12.09 -1.82
C ILE A 28 -6.47 13.20 -1.91
N GLN A 29 -6.53 13.92 -3.03
CA GLN A 29 -7.41 15.08 -3.20
C GLN A 29 -8.80 14.73 -3.77
N ALA A 30 -8.93 13.65 -4.54
CA ALA A 30 -10.22 13.20 -5.09
C ALA A 30 -11.15 12.57 -4.05
N ASP A 31 -10.72 12.48 -2.80
CA ASP A 31 -11.18 11.43 -1.92
C ASP A 31 -11.81 11.97 -0.63
N GLU A 32 -13.00 12.55 -0.80
CA GLU A 32 -14.01 12.69 0.25
C GLU A 32 -14.82 11.37 0.43
N ASN A 33 -14.44 10.27 -0.24
CA ASN A 33 -15.19 8.99 -0.31
C ASN A 33 -14.26 7.76 -0.52
N PHE A 34 -13.36 7.49 0.45
CA PHE A 34 -12.21 6.59 0.22
C PHE A 34 -12.65 5.17 -0.12
N ARG A 35 -12.45 4.79 -1.40
CA ARG A 35 -12.68 3.42 -1.84
C ARG A 35 -11.53 2.55 -1.37
N LYS A 36 -11.76 1.83 -0.27
CA LYS A 36 -10.81 0.82 0.22
C LYS A 36 -10.49 -0.22 -0.86
N LEU A 37 -9.22 -0.53 -1.02
CA LEU A 37 -8.70 -1.59 -1.87
C LEU A 37 -9.07 -2.95 -1.29
N ARG A 38 -10.08 -3.57 -1.89
CA ARG A 38 -10.52 -4.91 -1.50
C ARG A 38 -9.53 -5.94 -2.04
N ILE A 39 -8.46 -6.23 -1.31
CA ILE A 39 -7.37 -7.08 -1.81
C ILE A 39 -7.79 -8.52 -2.13
N ASN A 40 -8.89 -8.97 -1.52
CA ASN A 40 -9.49 -10.27 -1.77
C ASN A 40 -10.43 -10.30 -2.98
N GLU A 41 -10.83 -9.16 -3.53
CA GLU A 41 -11.72 -9.07 -4.70
C GLU A 41 -11.00 -8.51 -5.92
N LEU A 42 -10.10 -7.54 -5.72
CA LEU A 42 -9.40 -6.85 -6.81
C LEU A 42 -8.44 -7.77 -7.56
N GLU A 43 -8.32 -7.48 -8.86
CA GLU A 43 -7.38 -8.14 -9.75
C GLU A 43 -5.99 -7.48 -9.71
N PHE A 44 -4.99 -8.19 -10.23
CA PHE A 44 -3.61 -7.72 -10.30
C PHE A 44 -3.49 -6.30 -10.88
N LYS A 45 -4.19 -6.02 -11.98
CA LYS A 45 -4.13 -4.71 -12.65
C LYS A 45 -4.74 -3.61 -11.79
N GLU A 46 -5.83 -3.90 -11.07
CA GLU A 46 -6.50 -2.93 -10.21
C GLU A 46 -5.63 -2.60 -8.99
N LEU A 47 -5.00 -3.60 -8.39
CA LEU A 47 -4.03 -3.39 -7.31
C LEU A 47 -2.80 -2.60 -7.77
N LEU A 48 -2.30 -2.86 -8.98
CA LEU A 48 -1.14 -2.15 -9.55
C LEU A 48 -1.42 -0.69 -9.90
N ARG A 49 -2.70 -0.32 -10.08
CA ARG A 49 -3.08 1.09 -10.29
C ARG A 49 -2.89 1.92 -9.02
N HIS A 50 -2.77 1.28 -7.86
CA HIS A 50 -2.59 1.97 -6.61
C HIS A 50 -1.15 2.49 -6.48
N PRO A 51 -0.94 3.79 -6.20
CA PRO A 51 0.40 4.39 -6.18
C PRO A 51 1.30 3.88 -5.06
N TYR A 52 0.73 3.31 -4.00
CA TYR A 52 1.50 2.68 -2.91
C TYR A 52 1.82 1.19 -3.16
N LEU A 53 1.42 0.62 -4.30
CA LEU A 53 1.70 -0.76 -4.67
C LEU A 53 2.55 -0.83 -5.94
N ASN A 54 3.69 -1.51 -5.85
CA ASN A 54 4.52 -1.84 -6.99
C ASN A 54 4.24 -3.27 -7.51
N TYR A 55 4.77 -3.59 -8.69
CA TYR A 55 4.59 -4.89 -9.33
C TYR A 55 4.97 -6.08 -8.42
N LYS A 56 6.05 -5.96 -7.64
CA LYS A 56 6.50 -7.03 -6.73
C LYS A 56 5.51 -7.22 -5.59
N GLN A 57 5.08 -6.14 -4.95
CA GLN A 57 4.10 -6.14 -3.87
C GLN A 57 2.75 -6.72 -4.31
N VAL A 58 2.23 -6.28 -5.47
CA VAL A 58 0.98 -6.82 -6.02
C VAL A 58 1.12 -8.31 -6.32
N ARG A 59 2.26 -8.73 -6.90
CA ARG A 59 2.54 -10.14 -7.16
C ARG A 59 2.60 -10.95 -5.86
N ALA A 60 3.19 -10.40 -4.81
CA ALA A 60 3.25 -11.03 -3.50
C ALA A 60 1.85 -11.20 -2.89
N ILE A 61 1.01 -10.16 -2.93
CA ILE A 61 -0.41 -10.22 -2.53
C ILE A 61 -1.15 -11.33 -3.28
N MET A 62 -1.03 -11.37 -4.60
CA MET A 62 -1.72 -12.37 -5.43
C MET A 62 -1.22 -13.80 -5.16
N ASN A 63 0.08 -13.96 -4.92
CA ASN A 63 0.66 -15.25 -4.54
C ASN A 63 0.20 -15.70 -3.15
N LEU A 64 0.15 -14.78 -2.19
CA LEU A 64 -0.37 -15.04 -0.85
C LEU A 64 -1.84 -15.47 -0.93
N ARG A 65 -2.64 -14.73 -1.72
CA ARG A 65 -4.05 -15.06 -1.97
C ARG A 65 -4.22 -16.45 -2.59
N LYS A 66 -3.36 -16.82 -3.54
CA LYS A 66 -3.38 -18.14 -4.18
C LYS A 66 -2.95 -19.27 -3.24
N LYS A 67 -1.97 -19.02 -2.36
CA LYS A 67 -1.41 -20.04 -1.45
C LYS A 67 -2.28 -20.28 -0.23
N LYS A 68 -2.77 -19.21 0.40
CA LYS A 68 -3.51 -19.27 1.66
C LYS A 68 -5.03 -19.14 1.47
N GLY A 69 -5.46 -18.48 0.40
CA GLY A 69 -6.85 -18.06 0.21
C GLY A 69 -7.02 -16.59 0.57
N ASN A 70 -8.15 -16.21 1.13
CA ASN A 70 -8.40 -14.81 1.47
C ASN A 70 -7.42 -14.30 2.53
N ILE A 71 -6.89 -13.10 2.31
CA ILE A 71 -6.00 -12.39 3.24
C ILE A 71 -6.88 -11.81 4.34
N ALA A 72 -6.66 -12.20 5.59
CA ALA A 72 -7.54 -11.82 6.69
C ALA A 72 -7.18 -10.47 7.30
N SER A 73 -5.89 -10.10 7.27
CA SER A 73 -5.36 -8.94 8.00
C SER A 73 -4.07 -8.40 7.37
N ILE A 74 -3.77 -7.13 7.69
CA ILE A 74 -2.55 -6.44 7.26
C ILE A 74 -1.27 -7.16 7.71
N HIS A 75 -1.32 -7.84 8.85
CA HIS A 75 -0.23 -8.64 9.40
C HIS A 75 0.30 -9.70 8.42
N GLU A 76 -0.55 -10.19 7.52
CA GLU A 76 -0.10 -11.16 6.51
C GLU A 76 0.78 -10.52 5.44
N LEU A 77 0.52 -9.25 5.13
CA LEU A 77 1.36 -8.46 4.22
C LEU A 77 2.68 -8.08 4.89
N VAL A 78 2.66 -7.82 6.20
CA VAL A 78 3.89 -7.56 7.00
C VAL A 78 4.85 -8.75 6.96
N MET A 79 4.36 -9.98 6.78
CA MET A 79 5.19 -11.18 6.67
C MET A 79 5.83 -11.36 5.29
N LEU A 80 5.46 -10.55 4.30
CA LEU A 80 6.01 -10.60 2.95
C LEU A 80 7.27 -9.73 2.89
N ASP A 81 8.35 -10.27 2.34
CA ASP A 81 9.64 -9.58 2.19
C ASP A 81 9.54 -8.34 1.28
N GLU A 82 8.55 -8.34 0.38
CA GLU A 82 8.24 -7.26 -0.54
C GLU A 82 7.62 -6.02 0.13
N PHE A 83 7.26 -6.10 1.41
CA PHE A 83 6.66 -5.00 2.16
C PHE A 83 7.55 -4.58 3.32
N THR A 84 7.92 -3.30 3.33
CA THR A 84 8.55 -2.69 4.50
C THR A 84 7.48 -2.28 5.53
N SER A 85 7.88 -2.08 6.78
CA SER A 85 6.97 -1.56 7.81
C SER A 85 6.35 -0.20 7.43
N GLU A 86 7.09 0.61 6.66
CA GLU A 86 6.60 1.90 6.17
C GLU A 86 5.57 1.76 5.04
N ASP A 87 5.80 0.83 4.09
CA ASP A 87 4.82 0.52 3.05
C ASP A 87 3.50 0.12 3.66
N ILE A 88 3.57 -0.77 4.66
CA ILE A 88 2.41 -1.25 5.43
C ILE A 88 1.70 -0.07 6.10
N PHE A 89 2.42 0.76 6.84
CA PHE A 89 1.82 1.90 7.53
C PHE A 89 1.11 2.87 6.57
N ARG A 90 1.67 3.07 5.37
CA ARG A 90 1.09 3.96 4.35
C ARG A 90 -0.11 3.34 3.66
N ILE A 91 -0.09 2.03 3.39
CA ILE A 91 -1.16 1.37 2.64
C ILE A 91 -2.30 0.87 3.52
N GLU A 92 -2.04 0.55 4.79
CA GLU A 92 -3.01 0.06 5.78
C GLU A 92 -4.35 0.82 5.77
N PRO A 93 -4.39 2.17 5.84
CA PRO A 93 -5.67 2.90 5.84
C PRO A 93 -6.48 2.73 4.55
N TYR A 94 -5.84 2.31 3.46
CA TYR A 94 -6.46 2.11 2.15
C TYR A 94 -6.86 0.66 1.89
N LEU A 95 -6.46 -0.31 2.72
CA LEU A 95 -6.78 -1.73 2.49
C LEU A 95 -8.11 -2.15 3.10
N ALA A 96 -8.80 -3.04 2.40
CA ALA A 96 -9.94 -3.79 2.88
C ALA A 96 -9.69 -5.29 2.68
N PHE A 97 -9.88 -6.04 3.75
CA PHE A 97 -9.77 -7.50 3.83
C PHE A 97 -11.17 -8.11 3.67
#